data_AF-A0A7C5RXH1-F1
#
_entry.id   AF-A0A7C5RXH1-F1
#
_cell.length_a   1.000
_cell.length_b   1.000
_cell.length_c   1.000
_cell.angle_alpha   90.00
_cell.angle_beta   90.00
_cell.angle_gamma   90.00
#
_symmetry.space_group_name_H-M   'P 1'
#
loop_
_entity.id
_entity.type
_entity.pdbx_description
1 polymer ?
#
loop_
_entity_poly.entity_id
_entity_poly.type
_entity_poly.pdbx_seq_one_letter_code
_entity_poly.pdbx_strand_id
1 'polypeptide(L)'
;MKQVDSDKTMLSILKILDKQHDIVIGSRELSRQLKMHGVNISERTVRYHLRILDERGLTKVFGKEGRMITPKGREELINARVSEKVGFIISKIETLSYLTDLNLESGQGNVILNISCFPEKKLSEALRIMKPVFSSPYIMSDKVVLKKSGEKIGDFPVPKNMVGLGTVCSVTINGIFLKAGIPVTSRFGGVLQINSEPIRFTALISYEGSSLDPLEIFIKSRMTDIRSAVSTDYGKILASFREIPVVTLEKTLQLKENLKSKGIGGILLVGNPNQPLLEMPVGIDKAGMVIVGGLNPIAALEEAGIQAVSKAMSTLYPFSELVSFKDLY
;
A
#
# COMPACT_ATOMS: atom_id res chain seq x y z
N MET A 1 0.95 -23.41 -26.13
CA MET A 1 2.08 -23.25 -25.17
C MET A 1 3.05 -22.14 -25.54
N LYS A 2 3.65 -22.10 -26.75
CA LYS A 2 4.66 -21.08 -27.13
C LYS A 2 4.18 -19.61 -27.10
N GLN A 3 2.92 -19.34 -27.45
CA GLN A 3 2.40 -17.96 -27.52
C GLN A 3 2.15 -17.36 -26.13
N VAL A 4 1.65 -18.17 -25.19
CA VAL A 4 1.43 -17.76 -23.78
C VAL A 4 2.75 -17.39 -23.10
N ASP A 5 3.81 -18.13 -23.38
CA ASP A 5 5.15 -17.88 -22.82
C ASP A 5 5.82 -16.61 -23.42
N SER A 6 5.54 -16.34 -24.70
CA SER A 6 5.95 -15.12 -25.38
C SER A 6 5.23 -13.87 -24.84
N ASP A 7 3.93 -13.96 -24.59
CA ASP A 7 3.15 -12.84 -24.03
C ASP A 7 3.57 -12.50 -22.60
N LYS A 8 3.78 -13.52 -21.76
CA LYS A 8 4.30 -13.35 -20.38
C LYS A 8 5.70 -12.74 -20.35
N THR A 9 6.54 -13.12 -21.31
CA THR A 9 7.89 -12.54 -21.47
C THR A 9 7.83 -11.07 -21.86
N MET A 10 6.98 -10.71 -22.83
CA MET A 10 6.78 -9.32 -23.25
C MET A 10 6.24 -8.45 -22.10
N LEU A 11 5.27 -8.96 -21.32
CA LEU A 11 4.75 -8.26 -20.14
C LEU A 11 5.82 -8.08 -19.05
N SER A 12 6.68 -9.07 -18.84
CA SER A 12 7.80 -8.96 -17.90
C SER A 12 8.82 -7.90 -18.33
N ILE A 13 9.09 -7.77 -19.63
CA ILE A 13 9.94 -6.70 -20.19
C ILE A 13 9.31 -5.32 -19.93
N LEU A 14 8.02 -5.16 -20.23
CA LEU A 14 7.32 -3.90 -19.97
C LEU A 14 7.32 -3.55 -18.48
N LYS A 15 7.10 -4.51 -17.58
CA LYS A 15 7.16 -4.31 -16.12
C LYS A 15 8.53 -3.77 -15.66
N ILE A 16 9.63 -4.30 -16.23
CA ILE A 16 10.98 -3.83 -15.91
C ILE A 16 11.20 -2.40 -16.42
N LEU A 17 10.79 -2.12 -17.66
CA LEU A 17 10.91 -0.78 -18.25
C LEU A 17 10.06 0.27 -17.52
N ASP A 18 8.89 -0.10 -17.00
CA ASP A 18 8.01 0.81 -16.25
C ASP A 18 8.57 1.20 -14.88
N LYS A 19 9.24 0.25 -14.20
CA LYS A 19 9.93 0.54 -12.92
C LYS A 19 11.02 1.60 -13.06
N GLN A 20 11.61 1.75 -14.24
CA GLN A 20 12.68 2.72 -14.53
C GLN A 20 12.29 3.60 -15.70
N HIS A 21 11.08 4.16 -15.65
CA HIS A 21 10.46 4.81 -16.80
C HIS A 21 11.19 6.03 -17.36
N ASP A 22 12.13 6.61 -16.62
CA ASP A 22 12.98 7.74 -17.02
C ASP A 22 14.38 7.31 -17.48
N ILE A 23 14.68 6.02 -17.48
CA ILE A 23 15.99 5.46 -17.82
C ILE A 23 15.88 4.58 -19.06
N VAL A 24 16.81 4.75 -19.98
CA VAL A 24 16.97 3.87 -21.14
C VAL A 24 17.60 2.55 -20.70
N ILE A 25 16.92 1.42 -20.89
CA ILE A 25 17.42 0.10 -20.49
C ILE A 25 17.86 -0.74 -21.70
N GLY A 26 19.13 -1.18 -21.68
CA GLY A 26 19.70 -2.07 -22.67
C GLY A 26 19.28 -3.53 -22.54
N SER A 27 19.40 -4.31 -23.62
CA SER A 27 18.97 -5.73 -23.65
C SER A 27 19.72 -6.63 -22.68
N ARG A 28 21.00 -6.35 -22.41
CA ARG A 28 21.83 -7.10 -21.45
C ARG A 28 21.30 -6.95 -20.03
N GLU A 29 20.98 -5.73 -19.63
CA GLU A 29 20.42 -5.44 -18.32
C GLU A 29 19.01 -5.99 -18.16
N LEU A 30 18.17 -5.86 -19.20
CA LEU A 30 16.85 -6.50 -19.23
C LEU A 30 16.95 -8.03 -19.06
N SER A 31 17.87 -8.70 -19.76
CA SER A 31 18.08 -10.16 -19.62
C SER A 31 18.48 -10.53 -18.18
N ARG A 32 19.35 -9.74 -17.54
CA ARG A 32 19.76 -9.95 -16.15
C ARG A 32 18.58 -9.81 -15.18
N GLN A 33 17.76 -8.77 -15.33
CA GLN A 33 16.60 -8.55 -14.46
C GLN A 33 15.49 -9.58 -14.71
N LEU A 34 15.24 -9.97 -15.97
CA LEU A 34 14.30 -11.04 -16.30
C LEU A 34 14.68 -12.36 -15.63
N LYS A 35 15.98 -12.69 -15.60
CA LYS A 35 16.48 -13.89 -14.90
C LYS A 35 16.16 -13.86 -13.40
N MET A 36 16.26 -12.69 -12.75
CA MET A 36 15.86 -12.51 -11.35
C MET A 36 14.35 -12.68 -11.13
N HIS A 37 13.54 -12.51 -12.17
CA HIS A 37 12.10 -12.71 -12.17
C HIS A 37 11.67 -14.09 -12.70
N GLY A 38 12.59 -15.06 -12.77
CA GLY A 38 12.31 -16.42 -13.20
C GLY A 38 12.15 -16.61 -14.72
N VAL A 39 12.43 -15.57 -15.53
CA VAL A 39 12.40 -15.61 -16.99
C VAL A 39 13.82 -15.76 -17.52
N ASN A 40 14.26 -17.01 -17.72
CA ASN A 40 15.61 -17.31 -18.17
C ASN A 40 15.71 -17.29 -19.71
N ILE A 41 15.92 -16.11 -20.29
CA ILE A 41 16.06 -15.95 -21.74
C ILE A 41 17.35 -15.21 -22.12
N SER A 42 17.92 -15.59 -23.27
CA SER A 42 19.13 -14.98 -23.80
C SER A 42 18.92 -13.51 -24.16
N GLU A 43 20.00 -12.72 -24.15
CA GLU A 43 19.96 -11.32 -24.61
C GLU A 43 19.42 -11.19 -26.06
N ARG A 44 19.72 -12.17 -26.92
CA ARG A 44 19.21 -12.23 -28.29
C ARG A 44 17.68 -12.36 -28.30
N THR A 45 17.13 -13.20 -27.43
CA THR A 45 15.69 -13.39 -27.27
C THR A 45 15.02 -12.14 -26.70
N VAL A 46 15.66 -11.45 -25.75
CA VAL A 46 15.19 -10.14 -25.25
C VAL A 46 15.09 -9.13 -26.40
N ARG A 47 16.13 -9.02 -27.24
CA ARG A 47 16.12 -8.13 -28.41
C ARG A 47 15.00 -8.46 -29.41
N TYR A 48 14.68 -9.75 -29.57
CA TYR A 48 13.57 -10.19 -30.42
C TYR A 48 12.22 -9.68 -29.88
N HIS A 49 11.93 -9.88 -28.59
CA HIS A 49 10.69 -9.38 -27.99
C HIS A 49 10.62 -7.85 -27.96
N LEU A 50 11.72 -7.16 -27.72
CA LEU A 50 11.77 -5.70 -27.78
C LEU A 50 11.37 -5.16 -29.16
N ARG A 51 11.81 -5.80 -30.26
CA ARG A 51 11.38 -5.41 -31.61
C ARG A 51 9.86 -5.52 -31.78
N ILE A 52 9.26 -6.59 -31.27
CA ILE A 52 7.80 -6.77 -31.31
C ILE A 52 7.09 -5.69 -30.48
N LEU A 53 7.62 -5.34 -29.31
CA LEU A 53 7.08 -4.26 -28.46
C LEU A 53 7.22 -2.89 -29.11
N ASP A 54 8.35 -2.64 -29.80
CA ASP A 54 8.61 -1.43 -30.58
C ASP A 54 7.58 -1.31 -31.73
N GLU A 55 7.35 -2.38 -32.49
CA GLU A 55 6.35 -2.46 -33.57
C GLU A 55 4.91 -2.22 -33.07
N ARG A 56 4.59 -2.66 -31.85
CA ARG A 56 3.28 -2.41 -31.23
C ARG A 56 3.15 -1.01 -30.63
N GLY A 57 4.22 -0.22 -30.63
CA GLY A 57 4.28 1.11 -30.03
C GLY A 57 4.28 1.11 -28.51
N LEU A 58 4.62 -0.02 -27.88
CA LEU A 58 4.64 -0.18 -26.41
C LEU A 58 5.98 0.25 -25.80
N THR A 59 7.05 0.24 -26.60
CA THR A 59 8.38 0.72 -26.24
C THR A 59 8.91 1.70 -27.29
N LYS A 60 9.84 2.57 -26.87
CA LYS A 60 10.53 3.54 -27.73
C LYS A 60 12.03 3.24 -27.73
N VAL A 61 12.63 3.21 -28.92
CA VAL A 61 14.05 2.90 -29.14
C VAL A 61 14.92 4.15 -28.96
N PHE A 62 16.02 4.00 -28.23
CA PHE A 62 17.07 5.01 -28.03
C PHE A 62 18.42 4.46 -28.50
N GLY A 63 18.49 4.08 -29.78
CA GLY A 63 19.71 3.54 -30.39
C GLY A 63 20.24 2.26 -29.72
N LYS A 64 21.57 2.21 -29.52
CA LYS A 64 22.25 1.07 -28.86
C LYS A 64 22.08 1.09 -27.34
N GLU A 65 21.67 2.21 -26.76
CA GLU A 65 21.56 2.40 -25.32
C GLU A 65 20.39 1.58 -24.74
N GLY A 66 19.30 1.45 -25.49
CA GLY A 66 18.18 0.62 -25.06
C GLY A 66 16.80 1.13 -25.45
N ARG A 67 15.81 0.80 -24.62
CA ARG A 67 14.40 1.18 -24.80
C ARG A 67 13.87 1.86 -23.54
N MET A 68 12.82 2.66 -23.72
CA MET A 68 11.93 3.13 -22.65
C MET A 68 10.50 2.67 -22.94
N ILE A 69 9.68 2.53 -21.89
CA ILE A 69 8.26 2.25 -22.06
C ILE A 69 7.51 3.49 -22.55
N THR A 70 6.51 3.31 -23.43
CA THR A 70 5.62 4.40 -23.86
C THR A 70 4.39 4.50 -22.96
N PRO A 71 3.62 5.61 -22.99
CA PRO A 71 2.31 5.67 -22.32
C PRO A 71 1.38 4.51 -22.70
N LYS A 72 1.35 4.11 -23.98
CA LYS A 72 0.61 2.95 -24.47
C LYS A 72 1.12 1.63 -23.88
N GLY A 73 2.44 1.49 -23.72
CA GLY A 73 3.05 0.36 -23.01
C GLY A 73 2.61 0.25 -21.55
N ARG A 74 2.46 1.38 -20.86
CA ARG A 74 1.92 1.43 -19.49
C ARG A 74 0.44 1.07 -19.45
N GLU A 75 -0.32 1.54 -20.42
CA GLU A 75 -1.73 1.16 -20.57
C GLU A 75 -1.89 -0.35 -20.82
N GLU A 76 -1.02 -0.95 -21.63
CA GLU A 76 -0.98 -2.41 -21.82
C GLU A 76 -0.72 -3.16 -20.51
N LEU A 77 0.16 -2.65 -19.63
CA LEU A 77 0.35 -3.23 -18.30
C LEU A 77 -0.89 -3.09 -17.40
N ILE A 78 -1.63 -2.00 -17.54
CA ILE A 78 -2.91 -1.79 -16.84
C ILE A 78 -3.97 -2.77 -17.37
N ASN A 79 -3.98 -3.07 -18.66
CA ASN A 79 -4.95 -3.97 -19.30
C ASN A 79 -4.52 -5.45 -19.35
N ALA A 80 -3.28 -5.76 -18.96
CA ALA A 80 -2.75 -7.11 -18.90
C ALA A 80 -3.63 -8.04 -18.04
N ARG A 81 -3.79 -9.30 -18.48
CA ARG A 81 -4.72 -10.29 -17.92
C ARG A 81 -4.60 -10.38 -16.39
N VAL A 82 -5.76 -10.44 -15.71
CA VAL A 82 -5.87 -10.54 -14.24
C VAL A 82 -5.04 -11.70 -13.67
N SER A 83 -4.93 -12.82 -14.39
CA SER A 83 -4.12 -13.98 -14.03
C SER A 83 -2.63 -13.67 -13.82
N GLU A 84 -2.10 -12.60 -14.43
CA GLU A 84 -0.71 -12.15 -14.27
C GLU A 84 -0.51 -11.11 -13.16
N LYS A 85 -1.60 -10.72 -12.50
CA LYS A 85 -1.63 -9.76 -11.39
C LYS A 85 -2.04 -10.38 -10.05
N VAL A 86 -2.43 -11.66 -10.04
CA VAL A 86 -2.67 -12.42 -8.81
C VAL A 86 -1.38 -12.43 -7.98
N GLY A 87 -1.49 -12.10 -6.69
CA GLY A 87 -0.33 -11.97 -5.80
C GLY A 87 0.46 -10.67 -5.94
N PHE A 88 0.02 -9.72 -6.78
CA PHE A 88 0.70 -8.43 -6.90
C PHE A 88 0.71 -7.66 -5.58
N ILE A 89 -0.40 -7.69 -4.84
CA ILE A 89 -0.52 -6.97 -3.58
C ILE A 89 0.40 -7.57 -2.52
N ILE A 90 0.40 -8.90 -2.33
CA ILE A 90 1.29 -9.52 -1.34
C ILE A 90 2.77 -9.30 -1.68
N SER A 91 3.16 -9.40 -2.96
CA SER A 91 4.55 -9.12 -3.38
C SER A 91 4.94 -7.65 -3.15
N LYS A 92 4.00 -6.71 -3.35
CA LYS A 92 4.20 -5.29 -3.06
C LYS A 92 4.34 -5.03 -1.57
N ILE A 93 3.53 -5.70 -0.72
CA ILE A 93 3.65 -5.65 0.74
C ILE A 93 5.05 -6.11 1.16
N GLU A 94 5.51 -7.27 0.69
CA GLU A 94 6.84 -7.81 1.03
C GLU A 94 7.97 -6.88 0.61
N THR A 95 7.93 -6.37 -0.63
CA THR A 95 8.94 -5.46 -1.16
C THR A 95 9.02 -4.18 -0.34
N LEU A 96 7.88 -3.54 -0.06
CA LEU A 96 7.86 -2.29 0.70
C LEU A 96 8.24 -2.52 2.16
N SER A 97 7.84 -3.64 2.76
CA SER A 97 8.24 -4.03 4.12
C SER A 97 9.75 -4.17 4.25
N TYR A 98 10.42 -4.68 3.21
CA TYR A 98 11.88 -4.78 3.19
C TYR A 98 12.57 -3.42 3.09
N LEU A 99 12.04 -2.52 2.25
CA LEU A 99 12.64 -1.23 1.92
C LEU A 99 12.45 -0.14 2.97
N THR A 100 11.39 -0.21 3.79
CA THR A 100 11.23 0.71 4.93
C THR A 100 12.29 0.43 6.00
N ASP A 101 12.80 1.51 6.60
CA ASP A 101 13.97 1.50 7.47
C ASP A 101 13.84 2.46 8.68
N LEU A 102 12.61 2.81 9.05
CA LEU A 102 12.36 3.66 10.22
C LEU A 102 13.00 3.07 11.49
N ASN A 103 13.92 3.83 12.07
CA ASN A 103 14.47 3.59 13.40
C ASN A 103 13.61 4.34 14.43
N LEU A 104 12.99 3.59 15.34
CA LEU A 104 12.07 4.16 16.35
C LEU A 104 12.80 4.98 17.42
N GLU A 105 14.07 4.70 17.71
CA GLU A 105 14.84 5.44 18.71
C GLU A 105 15.15 6.84 18.19
N SER A 106 15.77 6.95 17.01
CA SER A 106 16.15 8.22 16.40
C SER A 106 15.00 8.95 15.70
N GLY A 107 13.92 8.24 15.37
CA GLY A 107 12.81 8.79 14.56
C GLY A 107 13.20 9.07 13.10
N GLN A 108 14.32 8.52 12.63
CA GLN A 108 14.83 8.71 11.27
C GLN A 108 14.61 7.47 10.42
N GLY A 109 14.54 7.66 9.11
CA GLY A 109 14.25 6.62 8.12
C GLY A 109 12.90 6.84 7.45
N ASN A 110 12.56 5.91 6.57
CA ASN A 110 11.44 6.00 5.65
C ASN A 110 10.28 5.12 6.11
N VAL A 111 9.08 5.68 6.04
CA VAL A 111 7.81 4.96 6.18
C VAL A 111 7.12 4.82 4.83
N ILE A 112 6.12 3.95 4.74
CA ILE A 112 5.32 3.80 3.54
C ILE A 112 4.08 4.68 3.67
N LEU A 113 3.79 5.49 2.66
CA LEU A 113 2.59 6.31 2.61
C LEU A 113 1.55 5.75 1.63
N ASN A 114 0.29 5.87 2.00
CA ASN A 114 -0.80 5.97 1.03
C ASN A 114 -0.93 7.42 0.61
N ILE A 115 -1.24 7.68 -0.66
CA ILE A 115 -1.45 9.04 -1.17
C ILE A 115 -2.88 9.15 -1.66
N SER A 116 -3.58 10.20 -1.22
CA SER A 116 -4.93 10.51 -1.68
C SER A 116 -5.02 11.94 -2.16
N CYS A 117 -5.68 12.16 -3.30
CA CYS A 117 -5.90 13.47 -3.88
C CYS A 117 -7.37 13.84 -3.86
N PHE A 118 -7.71 15.05 -3.42
CA PHE A 118 -9.06 15.60 -3.43
C PHE A 118 -9.05 17.09 -3.82
N PRO A 119 -10.19 17.66 -4.25
CA PRO A 119 -10.22 19.04 -4.77
C PRO A 119 -9.71 20.07 -3.77
N GLU A 120 -8.81 20.96 -4.21
CA GLU A 120 -8.18 21.96 -3.34
C GLU A 120 -9.19 22.90 -2.66
N LYS A 121 -10.25 23.28 -3.40
CA LYS A 121 -11.37 24.08 -2.87
C LYS A 121 -12.12 23.45 -1.70
N LYS A 122 -11.93 22.14 -1.44
CA LYS A 122 -12.55 21.40 -0.35
C LYS A 122 -11.61 21.19 0.84
N LEU A 123 -10.40 21.76 0.83
CA LEU A 123 -9.38 21.52 1.86
C LEU A 123 -9.87 21.80 3.28
N SER A 124 -10.40 23.00 3.56
CA SER A 124 -10.86 23.36 4.92
C SER A 124 -11.99 22.44 5.40
N GLU A 125 -12.91 22.08 4.49
CA GLU A 125 -13.99 21.14 4.79
C GLU A 125 -13.45 19.73 5.08
N ALA A 126 -12.51 19.26 4.27
CA ALA A 126 -11.87 17.96 4.42
C ALA A 126 -11.11 17.84 5.75
N LEU A 127 -10.33 18.86 6.13
CA LEU A 127 -9.63 18.89 7.41
C LEU A 127 -10.61 18.81 8.60
N ARG A 128 -11.72 19.56 8.53
CA ARG A 128 -12.78 19.53 9.55
C ARG A 128 -13.41 18.14 9.68
N ILE A 129 -13.68 17.46 8.56
CA ILE A 129 -14.25 16.11 8.54
C ILE A 129 -13.27 15.07 9.08
N MET A 130 -11.99 15.18 8.74
CA MET A 130 -10.97 14.22 9.18
C MET A 130 -10.55 14.41 10.64
N LYS A 131 -10.72 15.62 11.21
CA LYS A 131 -10.27 15.94 12.58
C LYS A 131 -10.79 14.97 13.67
N PRO A 132 -12.08 14.61 13.74
CA PRO A 132 -12.56 13.58 14.67
C PRO A 132 -11.89 12.22 14.45
N VAL A 133 -11.63 11.84 13.18
CA VAL A 133 -10.97 10.57 12.86
C VAL A 133 -9.52 10.56 13.32
N PHE A 134 -8.76 11.63 13.08
CA PHE A 134 -7.38 11.75 13.59
C PHE A 134 -7.29 11.86 15.12
N SER A 135 -8.41 12.12 15.80
CA SER A 135 -8.48 12.15 17.26
C SER A 135 -8.95 10.81 17.85
N SER A 136 -9.27 9.82 17.01
CA SER A 136 -9.77 8.51 17.41
C SER A 136 -8.67 7.44 17.37
N PRO A 137 -8.88 6.24 17.94
CA PRO A 137 -7.93 5.14 17.84
C PRO A 137 -7.90 4.48 16.44
N TYR A 138 -8.68 4.97 15.46
CA TYR A 138 -8.85 4.33 14.15
C TYR A 138 -7.91 4.86 13.07
N ILE A 139 -6.81 5.50 13.46
CA ILE A 139 -5.74 5.97 12.55
C ILE A 139 -4.45 5.19 12.72
N MET A 140 -3.72 5.04 11.63
CA MET A 140 -2.39 4.41 11.64
C MET A 140 -1.36 5.26 12.39
N SER A 141 -1.37 6.56 12.11
CA SER A 141 -0.51 7.56 12.71
C SER A 141 -1.18 8.94 12.63
N ASP A 142 -0.89 9.82 13.59
CA ASP A 142 -1.31 11.22 13.55
C ASP A 142 -0.43 12.07 12.62
N LYS A 143 0.71 11.51 12.18
CA LYS A 143 1.62 12.15 11.25
C LYS A 143 1.19 12.00 9.80
N VAL A 144 1.22 13.10 9.07
CA VAL A 144 0.81 13.21 7.67
C VAL A 144 1.73 14.14 6.89
N VAL A 145 1.59 14.11 5.57
CA VAL A 145 2.15 15.14 4.69
C VAL A 145 1.04 15.68 3.80
N LEU A 146 0.96 17.01 3.67
CA LEU A 146 -0.01 17.68 2.82
C LEU A 146 0.73 18.53 1.80
N LYS A 147 0.38 18.38 0.52
CA LYS A 147 1.00 19.06 -0.62
C LYS A 147 -0.05 19.63 -1.54
N LYS A 148 0.17 20.85 -2.02
CA LYS A 148 -0.73 21.58 -2.93
C LYS A 148 -0.50 21.16 -4.38
N SER A 149 -1.38 21.65 -5.25
CA SER A 149 -1.31 21.48 -6.69
C SER A 149 0.08 21.80 -7.24
N GLY A 150 0.68 20.84 -7.97
CA GLY A 150 2.00 20.99 -8.59
C GLY A 150 3.20 20.62 -7.70
N GLU A 151 3.00 20.42 -6.40
CA GLU A 151 4.01 19.85 -5.51
C GLU A 151 4.07 18.31 -5.64
N LYS A 152 4.97 17.66 -4.88
CA LYS A 152 5.15 16.20 -4.89
C LYS A 152 5.16 15.60 -3.49
N ILE A 153 4.67 14.36 -3.37
CA ILE A 153 4.84 13.49 -2.20
C ILE A 153 5.68 12.29 -2.66
N GLY A 154 6.97 12.28 -2.32
CA GLY A 154 7.94 11.38 -2.94
C GLY A 154 7.96 11.60 -4.45
N ASP A 155 7.82 10.52 -5.23
CA ASP A 155 7.75 10.59 -6.69
C ASP A 155 6.35 10.90 -7.25
N PHE A 156 5.35 11.06 -6.38
CA PHE A 156 3.97 11.29 -6.80
C PHE A 156 3.70 12.80 -7.00
N PRO A 157 3.43 13.27 -8.24
CA PRO A 157 3.03 14.65 -8.47
C PRO A 157 1.56 14.87 -8.09
N VAL A 158 1.30 15.91 -7.30
CA VAL A 158 -0.07 16.32 -6.98
C VAL A 158 -0.72 16.96 -8.21
N PRO A 159 -1.86 16.44 -8.70
CA PRO A 159 -2.52 16.98 -9.88
C PRO A 159 -2.94 18.44 -9.72
N LYS A 160 -3.15 19.12 -10.85
CA LYS A 160 -3.67 20.49 -10.85
C LYS A 160 -5.03 20.57 -10.15
N ASN A 161 -5.25 21.64 -9.38
CA ASN A 161 -6.48 21.91 -8.61
C ASN A 161 -6.83 20.85 -7.54
N MET A 162 -5.84 20.03 -7.16
CA MET A 162 -5.98 19.02 -6.11
C MET A 162 -5.01 19.32 -4.96
N VAL A 163 -5.35 18.79 -3.79
CA VAL A 163 -4.44 18.65 -2.66
C VAL A 163 -4.11 17.17 -2.52
N GLY A 164 -2.81 16.86 -2.36
CA GLY A 164 -2.32 15.54 -2.00
C GLY A 164 -2.17 15.41 -0.49
N LEU A 165 -2.74 14.36 0.09
CA LEU A 165 -2.55 13.97 1.47
C LEU A 165 -1.87 12.60 1.53
N GLY A 166 -0.72 12.53 2.20
CA GLY A 166 -0.02 11.31 2.52
C GLY A 166 -0.35 10.85 3.94
N THR A 167 -0.85 9.62 4.09
CA THR A 167 -1.10 8.97 5.39
C THR A 167 -0.26 7.71 5.54
N VAL A 168 0.19 7.40 6.77
CA VAL A 168 1.02 6.22 7.01
C VAL A 168 0.24 4.94 6.66
N CYS A 169 0.86 4.09 5.84
CA CYS A 169 0.31 2.80 5.44
C CYS A 169 0.56 1.74 6.52
N SER A 170 -0.39 0.81 6.71
CA SER A 170 -0.24 -0.30 7.64
C SER A 170 0.94 -1.21 7.30
N VAL A 171 1.41 -1.22 6.04
CA VAL A 171 2.60 -1.98 5.63
C VAL A 171 3.87 -1.50 6.33
N THR A 172 3.91 -0.25 6.80
CA THR A 172 5.00 0.27 7.63
C THR A 172 5.23 -0.61 8.87
N ILE A 173 4.15 -1.10 9.50
CA ILE A 173 4.26 -2.02 10.64
C ILE A 173 4.92 -3.34 10.25
N ASN A 174 4.68 -3.88 9.04
CA ASN A 174 5.35 -5.11 8.60
C ASN A 174 6.86 -4.91 8.58
N GLY A 175 7.31 -3.80 8.01
CA GLY A 175 8.74 -3.56 7.86
C GLY A 175 9.43 -3.33 9.21
N ILE A 176 8.81 -2.56 10.11
CA ILE A 176 9.32 -2.40 11.48
C ILE A 176 9.42 -3.75 12.19
N PHE A 177 8.38 -4.59 12.10
CA PHE A 177 8.38 -5.92 12.71
C PHE A 177 9.45 -6.81 12.08
N LEU A 178 9.60 -6.77 10.76
CA LEU A 178 10.63 -7.50 10.03
C LEU A 178 12.04 -7.11 10.49
N LYS A 179 12.33 -5.80 10.63
CA LYS A 179 13.62 -5.32 11.16
C LYS A 179 13.84 -5.69 12.63
N ALA A 180 12.77 -5.87 13.40
CA ALA A 180 12.82 -6.41 14.75
C ALA A 180 12.92 -7.96 14.78
N GLY A 181 13.00 -8.64 13.63
CA GLY A 181 13.08 -10.10 13.55
C GLY A 181 11.74 -10.82 13.83
N ILE A 182 10.61 -10.11 13.67
CA ILE A 182 9.26 -10.65 13.83
C ILE A 182 8.66 -10.86 12.43
N PRO A 183 8.52 -12.10 11.94
CA PRO A 183 7.87 -12.35 10.67
C PRO A 183 6.36 -12.14 10.80
N VAL A 184 5.78 -11.40 9.86
CA VAL A 184 4.35 -11.06 9.84
C VAL A 184 3.71 -11.62 8.59
N THR A 185 2.70 -12.47 8.75
CA THR A 185 1.89 -13.00 7.66
C THR A 185 0.68 -12.09 7.44
N SER A 186 0.63 -11.39 6.31
CA SER A 186 -0.50 -10.49 5.97
C SER A 186 -1.61 -11.30 5.29
N ARG A 187 -2.78 -11.43 5.93
CA ARG A 187 -3.87 -12.30 5.46
C ARG A 187 -4.81 -11.56 4.52
N PHE A 188 -5.43 -10.48 5.00
CA PHE A 188 -6.42 -9.72 4.24
C PHE A 188 -6.58 -8.28 4.74
N GLY A 189 -7.17 -7.44 3.88
CA GLY A 189 -7.81 -6.18 4.27
C GLY A 189 -9.32 -6.38 4.34
N GLY A 190 -10.01 -5.60 5.18
CA GLY A 190 -11.41 -5.81 5.48
C GLY A 190 -12.12 -4.59 6.09
N VAL A 191 -13.43 -4.77 6.27
CA VAL A 191 -14.32 -3.84 6.98
C VAL A 191 -14.62 -4.43 8.35
N LEU A 192 -14.23 -3.71 9.39
CA LEU A 192 -14.37 -4.11 10.79
C LEU A 192 -15.53 -3.35 11.43
N GLN A 193 -16.48 -4.09 11.99
CA GLN A 193 -17.61 -3.54 12.72
C GLN A 193 -17.20 -3.10 14.12
N ILE A 194 -17.62 -1.90 14.49
CA ILE A 194 -17.44 -1.29 15.82
C ILE A 194 -18.81 -1.15 16.48
N ASN A 195 -18.90 -1.54 17.75
CA ASN A 195 -20.02 -1.27 18.65
C ASN A 195 -19.50 -1.23 20.08
N SER A 196 -19.12 -0.03 20.54
CA SER A 196 -18.29 0.23 21.73
C SER A 196 -16.88 -0.37 21.64
N GLU A 197 -16.74 -1.58 21.12
CA GLU A 197 -15.51 -2.29 20.86
C GLU A 197 -15.53 -2.95 19.46
N PRO A 198 -14.37 -3.37 18.92
CA PRO A 198 -14.33 -4.16 17.69
C PRO A 198 -15.01 -5.53 17.87
N ILE A 199 -15.99 -5.86 17.01
CA ILE A 199 -16.73 -7.13 17.10
C ILE A 199 -16.21 -8.17 16.10
N ARG A 200 -16.28 -7.85 14.80
CA ARG A 200 -16.04 -8.82 13.70
C ARG A 200 -15.78 -8.14 12.37
N PHE A 201 -15.15 -8.85 11.45
CA PHE A 201 -15.04 -8.42 10.05
C PHE A 201 -16.34 -8.74 9.29
N THR A 202 -16.97 -7.72 8.70
CA THR A 202 -18.19 -7.89 7.89
C THR A 202 -17.90 -8.13 6.40
N ALA A 203 -16.70 -7.80 5.96
CA ALA A 203 -16.20 -8.06 4.61
C ALA A 203 -14.68 -8.15 4.63
N LEU A 204 -14.10 -9.00 3.78
CA LEU A 204 -12.65 -9.16 3.65
C LEU A 204 -12.26 -9.55 2.22
N ILE A 205 -11.05 -9.17 1.83
CA ILE A 205 -10.42 -9.59 0.57
C ILE A 205 -8.99 -10.01 0.89
N SER A 206 -8.64 -11.26 0.56
CA SER A 206 -7.30 -11.82 0.77
C SER A 206 -6.23 -11.09 -0.04
N TYR A 207 -5.06 -10.86 0.55
CA TYR A 207 -3.94 -10.23 -0.15
C TYR A 207 -3.27 -11.17 -1.18
N GLU A 208 -3.23 -12.48 -0.91
CA GLU A 208 -2.58 -13.47 -1.78
C GLU A 208 -3.25 -13.56 -3.16
N GLY A 209 -4.58 -13.42 -3.19
CA GLY A 209 -5.38 -13.51 -4.42
C GLY A 209 -5.58 -12.18 -5.16
N SER A 210 -5.06 -11.07 -4.64
CA SER A 210 -5.50 -9.74 -5.07
C SER A 210 -4.50 -8.99 -5.94
N SER A 211 -5.03 -8.29 -6.94
CA SER A 211 -4.31 -7.35 -7.81
C SER A 211 -4.50 -5.88 -7.40
N LEU A 212 -5.50 -5.60 -6.56
CA LEU A 212 -5.86 -4.27 -6.07
C LEU A 212 -5.90 -4.27 -4.54
N ASP A 213 -5.62 -3.12 -3.94
CA ASP A 213 -5.70 -2.98 -2.48
C ASP A 213 -7.16 -3.12 -2.00
N PRO A 214 -7.46 -4.04 -1.07
CA PRO A 214 -8.79 -4.22 -0.52
C PRO A 214 -9.45 -2.95 0.03
N LEU A 215 -8.67 -2.09 0.70
CA LEU A 215 -9.21 -0.93 1.40
C LEU A 215 -9.69 0.13 0.41
N GLU A 216 -8.99 0.30 -0.72
CA GLU A 216 -9.46 1.16 -1.82
C GLU A 216 -10.81 0.67 -2.38
N ILE A 217 -10.97 -0.65 -2.54
CA ILE A 217 -12.22 -1.26 -3.01
C ILE A 217 -13.37 -0.97 -2.03
N PHE A 218 -13.14 -1.16 -0.73
CA PHE A 218 -14.17 -0.95 0.29
C PHE A 218 -14.59 0.52 0.42
N ILE A 219 -13.64 1.46 0.27
CA ILE A 219 -13.94 2.90 0.23
C ILE A 219 -14.83 3.21 -0.99
N LYS A 220 -14.42 2.77 -2.18
CA LYS A 220 -15.18 3.03 -3.42
C LYS A 220 -16.54 2.34 -3.44
N SER A 221 -16.67 1.23 -2.74
CA SER A 221 -17.94 0.51 -2.55
C SER A 221 -18.80 1.08 -1.43
N ARG A 222 -18.38 2.18 -0.77
CA ARG A 222 -19.08 2.84 0.35
C ARG A 222 -19.45 1.89 1.48
N MET A 223 -18.53 0.98 1.84
CA MET A 223 -18.78 -0.06 2.85
C MET A 223 -18.38 0.35 4.28
N THR A 224 -17.79 1.54 4.44
CA THR A 224 -17.37 2.11 5.73
C THR A 224 -18.45 3.01 6.32
N ASP A 225 -18.35 3.21 7.62
CA ASP A 225 -19.11 4.20 8.40
C ASP A 225 -18.22 4.67 9.56
N ILE A 226 -17.07 5.25 9.21
CA ILE A 226 -16.05 5.68 10.18
C ILE A 226 -16.55 6.89 10.96
N ARG A 227 -17.35 7.77 10.33
CA ARG A 227 -17.88 8.96 10.99
C ARG A 227 -18.82 8.61 12.14
N SER A 228 -19.68 7.60 11.99
CA SER A 228 -20.51 7.11 13.11
C SER A 228 -19.66 6.37 14.14
N ALA A 229 -18.67 5.58 13.70
CA ALA A 229 -17.77 4.86 14.60
C ALA A 229 -17.01 5.81 15.54
N VAL A 230 -16.62 7.01 15.10
CA VAL A 230 -15.92 7.98 15.95
C VAL A 230 -16.84 8.88 16.77
N SER A 231 -18.11 9.02 16.40
CA SER A 231 -19.04 9.94 17.07
C SER A 231 -20.02 9.26 18.03
N THR A 232 -20.27 7.97 17.83
CA THR A 232 -21.26 7.18 18.57
C THR A 232 -20.72 5.83 19.05
N ASP A 233 -19.44 5.54 18.80
CA ASP A 233 -18.81 4.23 18.99
C ASP A 233 -19.56 3.08 18.27
N TYR A 234 -20.33 3.41 17.23
CA TYR A 234 -21.07 2.46 16.41
C TYR A 234 -20.83 2.76 14.94
N GLY A 235 -20.31 1.79 14.18
CA GLY A 235 -20.04 1.99 12.76
C GLY A 235 -19.11 0.94 12.18
N LYS A 236 -18.42 1.32 11.09
CA LYS A 236 -17.55 0.40 10.34
C LYS A 236 -16.27 1.09 9.92
N ILE A 237 -15.13 0.47 10.22
CA ILE A 237 -13.82 1.01 9.90
C ILE A 237 -13.07 0.08 8.95
N LEU A 238 -12.08 0.61 8.25
CA LEU A 238 -11.12 -0.21 7.52
C LEU A 238 -10.10 -0.77 8.49
N ALA A 239 -9.81 -2.05 8.35
CA ALA A 239 -8.76 -2.74 9.09
C ALA A 239 -8.16 -3.86 8.25
N SER A 240 -7.07 -4.43 8.74
CA SER A 240 -6.41 -5.59 8.14
C SER A 240 -6.10 -6.60 9.24
N PHE A 241 -6.01 -7.86 8.84
CA PHE A 241 -5.70 -8.97 9.73
C PHE A 241 -4.38 -9.61 9.35
N ARG A 242 -3.57 -9.90 10.37
CA ARG A 242 -2.25 -10.51 10.24
C ARG A 242 -2.06 -11.58 11.28
N GLU A 243 -1.09 -12.44 11.04
CA GLU A 243 -0.66 -13.46 11.97
C GLU A 243 0.83 -13.28 12.28
N ILE A 244 1.21 -13.53 13.52
CA ILE A 244 2.59 -13.55 14.00
C ILE A 244 2.87 -14.86 14.74
N PRO A 245 4.12 -15.36 14.78
CA PRO A 245 4.47 -16.52 15.60
C PRO A 245 4.25 -16.24 17.09
N VAL A 246 3.75 -17.23 17.83
CA VAL A 246 3.50 -17.11 19.28
C VAL A 246 4.77 -16.77 20.05
N VAL A 247 5.91 -17.32 19.65
CA VAL A 247 7.23 -17.03 20.25
C VAL A 247 7.61 -15.54 20.20
N THR A 248 6.98 -14.74 19.33
CA THR A 248 7.24 -13.31 19.19
C THR A 248 6.25 -12.41 19.93
N LEU A 249 5.30 -12.98 20.67
CA LEU A 249 4.18 -12.24 21.26
C LEU A 249 4.61 -11.17 22.25
N GLU A 250 5.49 -11.51 23.20
CA GLU A 250 5.99 -10.54 24.18
C GLU A 250 6.71 -9.36 23.50
N LYS A 251 7.61 -9.67 22.56
CA LYS A 251 8.32 -8.66 21.77
C LYS A 251 7.37 -7.81 20.92
N THR A 252 6.31 -8.41 20.39
CA THR A 252 5.26 -7.69 19.65
C THR A 252 4.55 -6.67 20.54
N LEU A 253 4.19 -7.05 21.77
CA LEU A 253 3.50 -6.15 22.70
C LEU A 253 4.41 -4.99 23.13
N GLN A 254 5.69 -5.25 23.40
CA GLN A 254 6.68 -4.20 23.69
C GLN A 254 6.83 -3.23 22.49
N LEU A 255 6.95 -3.77 21.27
CA LEU A 255 7.10 -2.98 20.06
C LEU A 255 5.83 -2.16 19.73
N LYS A 256 4.65 -2.72 20.01
CA LYS A 256 3.37 -2.00 19.92
C LYS A 256 3.38 -0.74 20.79
N GLU A 257 3.79 -0.84 22.05
CA GLU A 257 3.84 0.32 22.95
C GLU A 257 4.92 1.33 22.52
N ASN A 258 6.08 0.87 22.05
CA ASN A 258 7.10 1.76 21.49
C ASN A 258 6.58 2.54 20.27
N LEU A 259 5.92 1.85 19.33
CA LEU A 259 5.31 2.49 18.15
C LEU A 259 4.28 3.55 18.53
N LYS A 260 3.42 3.24 19.50
CA LYS A 260 2.42 4.16 20.03
C LYS A 260 3.07 5.43 20.60
N SER A 261 4.18 5.31 21.31
CA SER A 261 4.94 6.46 21.83
C SER A 261 5.52 7.37 20.75
N LYS A 262 5.67 6.86 19.52
CA LYS A 262 6.18 7.58 18.34
C LYS A 262 5.07 8.10 17.42
N GLY A 263 3.81 8.02 17.86
CA GLY A 263 2.64 8.45 17.08
C GLY A 263 2.19 7.44 16.02
N ILE A 264 2.63 6.17 16.10
CA ILE A 264 2.18 5.07 15.22
C ILE A 264 1.33 4.12 16.06
N GLY A 265 0.04 4.43 16.20
CA GLY A 265 -0.90 3.72 17.08
C GLY A 265 -1.70 2.61 16.40
N GLY A 266 -1.39 2.26 15.15
CA GLY A 266 -2.31 1.49 14.31
C GLY A 266 -2.57 0.02 14.67
N ILE A 267 -1.91 -0.55 15.69
CA ILE A 267 -2.18 -1.92 16.16
C ILE A 267 -3.35 -1.89 17.16
N LEU A 268 -4.53 -2.27 16.68
CA LEU A 268 -5.77 -2.20 17.45
C LEU A 268 -5.84 -3.33 18.49
N LEU A 269 -5.68 -4.58 18.04
CA LEU A 269 -5.79 -5.77 18.88
C LEU A 269 -4.69 -6.78 18.54
N VAL A 270 -4.24 -7.49 19.57
CA VAL A 270 -3.39 -8.69 19.44
C VAL A 270 -4.13 -9.80 20.20
N GLY A 271 -4.41 -10.90 19.51
CA GLY A 271 -5.15 -12.03 20.05
C GLY A 271 -4.28 -12.97 20.86
N ASN A 272 -4.92 -13.92 21.52
CA ASN A 272 -4.23 -14.98 22.25
C ASN A 272 -3.63 -16.03 21.28
N PRO A 273 -2.58 -16.74 21.71
CA PRO A 273 -2.02 -17.86 20.97
C PRO A 273 -3.07 -18.91 20.57
N ASN A 274 -3.08 -19.30 19.28
CA ASN A 274 -3.92 -20.37 18.74
C ASN A 274 -5.43 -20.18 18.96
N GLN A 275 -5.89 -18.96 19.23
CA GLN A 275 -7.31 -18.65 19.41
C GLN A 275 -7.81 -17.76 18.26
N PRO A 276 -9.06 -17.95 17.80
CA PRO A 276 -9.68 -17.01 16.88
C PRO A 276 -9.71 -15.59 17.45
N LEU A 277 -9.59 -14.59 16.57
CA LEU A 277 -9.68 -13.18 16.93
C LEU A 277 -10.71 -12.49 16.04
N LEU A 278 -11.77 -11.95 16.64
CA LEU A 278 -12.90 -11.31 15.93
C LEU A 278 -13.52 -12.22 14.85
N GLU A 279 -13.84 -13.46 15.24
CA GLU A 279 -14.37 -14.54 14.39
C GLU A 279 -13.39 -15.07 13.33
N MET A 280 -12.17 -14.52 13.25
CA MET A 280 -11.19 -14.95 12.26
C MET A 280 -10.35 -16.10 12.79
N PRO A 281 -10.23 -17.22 12.05
CA PRO A 281 -9.37 -18.32 12.46
C PRO A 281 -7.91 -17.88 12.43
N VAL A 282 -7.13 -18.44 13.36
CA VAL A 282 -5.68 -18.20 13.48
C VAL A 282 -4.95 -19.53 13.29
N GLY A 283 -3.88 -19.51 12.51
CA GLY A 283 -3.05 -20.68 12.25
C GLY A 283 -2.40 -21.29 13.51
N ILE A 284 -1.93 -22.53 13.39
CA ILE A 284 -1.18 -23.21 14.46
C ILE A 284 0.12 -22.45 14.74
N ASP A 285 0.43 -22.32 16.03
CA ASP A 285 1.56 -21.57 16.57
C ASP A 285 1.58 -20.10 16.14
N LYS A 286 0.39 -19.51 15.96
CA LYS A 286 0.20 -18.09 15.63
C LYS A 286 -0.70 -17.37 16.63
N ALA A 287 -0.55 -16.04 16.65
CA ALA A 287 -1.52 -15.12 17.23
C ALA A 287 -2.03 -14.16 16.14
N GLY A 288 -3.33 -13.85 16.17
CA GLY A 288 -3.94 -12.87 15.29
C GLY A 288 -3.60 -11.43 15.71
N MET A 289 -3.49 -10.52 14.75
CA MET A 289 -3.26 -9.10 14.99
C MET A 289 -4.14 -8.26 14.04
N VAL A 290 -4.92 -7.35 14.62
CA VAL A 290 -5.80 -6.43 13.90
C VAL A 290 -5.13 -5.07 13.82
N ILE A 291 -4.99 -4.57 12.60
CA ILE A 291 -4.30 -3.31 12.32
C ILE A 291 -5.26 -2.37 11.56
N VAL A 292 -5.41 -1.15 12.03
CA VAL A 292 -6.30 -0.15 11.42
C VAL A 292 -5.83 0.22 10.01
N GLY A 293 -6.78 0.57 9.13
CA GLY A 293 -6.48 1.02 7.79
C GLY A 293 -5.94 2.45 7.79
N GLY A 294 -4.78 2.67 7.14
CA GLY A 294 -4.21 4.02 6.95
C GLY A 294 -5.07 4.97 6.10
N LEU A 295 -6.14 4.46 5.48
CA LEU A 295 -7.09 5.21 4.65
C LEU A 295 -8.40 5.56 5.38
N ASN A 296 -8.56 5.26 6.68
CA ASN A 296 -9.76 5.63 7.44
C ASN A 296 -10.11 7.13 7.38
N PRO A 297 -9.15 8.08 7.45
CA PRO A 297 -9.46 9.50 7.25
C PRO A 297 -10.06 9.81 5.88
N ILE A 298 -9.62 9.10 4.83
CA ILE A 298 -10.12 9.26 3.46
C ILE A 298 -11.51 8.66 3.32
N ALA A 299 -11.77 7.53 3.97
CA ALA A 299 -13.10 6.93 4.03
C ALA A 299 -14.14 7.93 4.56
N ALA A 300 -13.78 8.71 5.60
CA ALA A 300 -14.64 9.77 6.12
C ALA A 300 -14.94 10.89 5.11
N LEU A 301 -13.99 11.22 4.24
CA LEU A 301 -14.19 12.19 3.15
C LEU A 301 -15.20 11.67 2.13
N GLU A 302 -15.05 10.41 1.71
CA GLU A 302 -15.95 9.75 0.75
C GLU A 302 -17.37 9.60 1.33
N GLU A 303 -17.50 9.25 2.62
CA GLU A 303 -18.78 9.24 3.36
C GLU A 303 -19.45 10.62 3.41
N ALA A 304 -18.67 11.70 3.39
CA ALA A 304 -19.16 13.08 3.36
C ALA A 304 -19.37 13.61 1.93
N GLY A 305 -19.17 12.78 0.90
CA GLY A 305 -19.33 13.17 -0.50
C GLY A 305 -18.15 13.92 -1.11
N ILE A 306 -17.01 14.00 -0.43
CA ILE A 306 -15.76 14.53 -0.98
C ILE A 306 -15.00 13.36 -1.62
N GLN A 307 -15.14 13.23 -2.94
CA GLN A 307 -14.47 12.19 -3.69
C GLN A 307 -12.94 12.39 -3.67
N ALA A 308 -12.23 11.33 -3.30
CA ALA A 308 -10.77 11.29 -3.28
C ALA A 308 -10.27 10.19 -4.23
N VAL A 309 -9.17 10.45 -4.94
CA VAL A 309 -8.45 9.42 -5.68
C VAL A 309 -7.30 8.96 -4.81
N SER A 310 -7.39 7.73 -4.32
CA SER A 310 -6.39 7.13 -3.44
C SER A 310 -5.52 6.15 -4.19
N LYS A 311 -4.28 6.02 -3.74
CA LYS A 311 -3.35 4.98 -4.14
C LYS A 311 -2.67 4.45 -2.87
N ALA A 312 -3.03 3.24 -2.48
CA ALA A 312 -2.43 2.57 -1.33
C ALA A 312 -1.00 2.09 -1.64
N MET A 313 -0.19 1.96 -0.60
CA MET A 313 1.20 1.48 -0.71
C MET A 313 1.99 2.27 -1.79
N SER A 314 1.92 3.60 -1.73
CA SER A 314 2.34 4.45 -2.84
C SER A 314 3.83 4.70 -2.91
N THR A 315 4.44 5.17 -1.83
CA THR A 315 5.83 5.64 -1.83
C THR A 315 6.48 5.47 -0.46
N LEU A 316 7.81 5.43 -0.45
CA LEU A 316 8.63 5.59 0.74
C LEU A 316 8.82 7.08 1.00
N TYR A 317 8.71 7.49 2.25
CA TYR A 317 8.81 8.90 2.62
C TYR A 317 9.52 9.08 3.96
N PRO A 318 10.42 10.07 4.11
CA PRO A 318 11.10 10.33 5.38
C PRO A 318 10.10 10.62 6.50
N PHE A 319 10.16 9.85 7.59
CA PHE A 319 9.25 10.01 8.72
C PHE A 319 9.40 11.36 9.43
N SER A 320 10.62 11.91 9.40
CA SER A 320 10.97 13.20 9.99
C SER A 320 10.37 14.39 9.24
N GLU A 321 9.96 14.22 7.98
CA GLU A 321 9.29 15.26 7.20
C GLU A 321 7.76 15.28 7.38
N LEU A 322 7.19 14.30 8.09
CA LEU A 322 5.77 14.29 8.38
C LEU A 322 5.44 15.22 9.55
N VAL A 323 4.35 15.98 9.42
CA VAL A 323 3.84 16.91 10.43
C VAL A 323 2.67 16.28 11.19
N SER A 324 2.36 16.74 12.40
CA SER A 324 1.14 16.29 13.06
C SER A 324 -0.07 16.82 12.30
N PHE A 325 -1.12 16.00 12.15
CA PHE A 325 -2.36 16.44 11.53
C PHE A 325 -2.96 17.67 12.23
N LYS A 326 -2.70 17.83 13.54
CA LYS A 326 -3.14 18.98 14.32
C LYS A 326 -2.53 20.31 13.86
N ASP A 327 -1.37 20.27 13.22
CA ASP A 327 -0.66 21.46 12.75
C ASP A 327 -1.20 21.98 11.40
N LEU A 328 -2.19 21.28 10.81
CA LEU A 328 -2.79 21.65 9.53
C LEU A 328 -4.01 22.59 9.65
N TYR A 329 -4.45 22.92 10.87
CA TYR A 329 -5.62 23.76 11.13
C TYR A 329 -5.46 24.65 12.36
#